data_AF-A0A1W9SH38-F1
#
_entry.id   AF-A0A1W9SH38-F1
#
_cell.length_a   1.000
_cell.length_b   1.000
_cell.length_c   1.000
_cell.angle_alpha   90.00
_cell.angle_beta   90.00
_cell.angle_gamma   90.00
#
_symmetry.space_group_name_H-M   'P 1'
#
loop_
_entity.id
_entity.type
_entity.pdbx_description
1 polymer ?
#
loop_
_entity_poly.entity_id
_entity_poly.type
_entity_poly.pdbx_seq_one_letter_code
_entity_poly.pdbx_strand_id
1 'polypeptide(L)'
;NVKLLKKGIGDYSAWGMGFDIGALWRVTRNWNVGANLQDATTTLLVWDTGRQEAIIPTAKIGTAYFWQSSWIAGKIIPAFDLDMRFENRQYASQFNVGSISFDTHFGLEYQFKQLMAIRLGTDTGRFTAGVGIKFPKLNVDYAFLSHDELGDTHRISLKLTIEEEKFKRKAR
;
A
#
# COMPACT_ATOMS: atom_id res chain seq x y z
N ASN A 1 0.94 7.29 13.16
CA ASN A 1 0.10 8.08 12.23
C ASN A 1 -1.24 8.29 12.91
N VAL A 2 -1.86 9.47 12.79
CA VAL A 2 -3.19 9.74 13.34
C VAL A 2 -4.12 10.05 12.17
N LYS A 3 -5.29 9.41 12.16
CA LYS A 3 -6.32 9.58 11.13
C LYS A 3 -7.57 10.16 11.77
N LEU A 4 -8.17 11.14 11.09
CA LEU A 4 -9.53 11.59 11.36
C LEU A 4 -10.40 11.10 10.20
N LEU A 5 -11.41 10.30 10.50
CA LEU A 5 -12.28 9.66 9.52
C LEU A 5 -13.63 10.36 9.52
N LYS A 6 -14.12 10.67 8.32
CA LYS A 6 -15.50 11.11 8.08
C LYS A 6 -16.13 10.17 7.06
N LYS A 7 -17.26 9.57 7.39
CA LYS A 7 -18.03 8.66 6.52
C LYS A 7 -19.45 9.21 6.36
N GLY A 8 -19.99 9.14 5.15
CA GLY A 8 -21.37 9.55 4.85
C GLY A 8 -22.08 8.47 4.04
N ILE A 9 -23.30 8.12 4.42
CA ILE A 9 -24.18 7.19 3.70
C ILE A 9 -25.59 7.78 3.71
N GLY A 10 -26.10 8.16 2.54
CA GLY A 10 -27.37 8.90 2.45
C GLY A 10 -27.28 10.21 3.23
N ASP A 11 -28.26 10.45 4.10
CA ASP A 11 -28.34 11.64 4.95
C ASP A 11 -27.57 11.51 6.28
N TYR A 12 -26.95 10.36 6.54
CA TYR A 12 -26.27 10.06 7.80
C TYR A 12 -24.76 10.19 7.67
N SER A 13 -24.13 10.62 8.76
CA SER A 13 -22.70 10.83 8.85
C SER A 13 -22.09 10.22 10.11
N ALA A 14 -20.82 9.84 10.02
CA ALA A 14 -20.03 9.37 11.14
C ALA A 14 -18.64 9.98 11.18
N TRP A 15 -18.14 10.14 12.40
CA TRP A 15 -16.79 10.60 12.69
C TRP A 15 -16.05 9.57 13.54
N GLY A 16 -14.76 9.44 13.31
CA GLY A 16 -13.89 8.61 14.13
C GLY A 16 -12.44 9.06 14.08
N MET A 17 -11.66 8.55 15.02
CA MET A 17 -10.23 8.79 15.12
C MET A 17 -9.49 7.48 15.24
N GLY A 18 -8.47 7.29 14.40
CA GLY A 18 -7.67 6.08 14.34
C GLY A 18 -6.18 6.35 14.49
N PHE A 19 -5.45 5.34 14.93
CA PHE A 19 -4.01 5.39 15.11
C PHE A 19 -3.34 4.22 14.39
N ASP A 20 -2.31 4.51 13.60
CA ASP A 20 -1.46 3.48 13.03
C ASP A 20 -0.04 3.56 13.59
N ILE A 21 0.61 2.41 13.66
CA ILE A 21 2.00 2.26 14.07
C ILE A 21 2.72 1.46 12.98
N GLY A 22 3.81 2.00 12.45
CA GLY A 22 4.60 1.33 11.42
C GLY A 22 6.09 1.46 11.69
N ALA A 23 6.83 0.44 11.28
CA ALA A 23 8.27 0.38 11.39
C ALA A 23 8.88 -0.22 10.12
N LEU A 24 10.04 0.30 9.74
CA LEU A 24 10.80 -0.15 8.58
C LEU A 24 12.25 -0.37 9.01
N TRP A 25 12.75 -1.57 8.77
CA TRP A 25 14.10 -1.98 9.09
C TRP A 25 14.87 -2.29 7.82
N ARG A 26 16.06 -1.70 7.69
CA ARG A 26 17.03 -2.06 6.64
C ARG A 26 17.95 -3.13 7.20
N VAL A 27 17.61 -4.39 6.95
CA VAL A 27 18.39 -5.53 7.44
C VAL A 27 19.78 -5.51 6.81
N THR A 28 19.86 -5.16 5.52
CA THR A 28 21.11 -4.89 4.82
C THR A 28 20.94 -3.68 3.90
N ARG A 29 21.99 -3.29 3.15
CA ARG A 29 21.89 -2.25 2.11
C ARG A 29 20.90 -2.60 1.00
N ASN A 30 20.61 -3.89 0.83
CA ASN A 30 19.82 -4.43 -0.27
C ASN A 30 18.56 -5.16 0.22
N TRP A 31 18.25 -5.15 1.52
CA TRP A 31 17.12 -5.88 2.06
C TRP A 31 16.38 -5.06 3.11
N ASN A 32 15.10 -4.82 2.85
CA ASN A 32 14.19 -4.16 3.77
C ASN A 32 13.11 -5.11 4.26
N VAL A 33 12.74 -4.93 5.52
CA VAL A 33 11.58 -5.55 6.15
C VAL A 33 10.75 -4.45 6.81
N GLY A 34 9.44 -4.52 6.67
CA GLY A 34 8.50 -3.57 7.26
C GLY A 34 7.42 -4.30 8.05
N ALA A 35 6.93 -3.65 9.09
CA ALA A 35 5.72 -4.04 9.78
C ALA A 35 4.82 -2.81 9.95
N ASN A 36 3.52 -2.98 9.80
CA ASN A 36 2.54 -1.92 9.97
C ASN A 36 1.29 -2.46 10.66
N LEU A 37 0.89 -1.84 11.76
CA LEU A 37 -0.37 -2.09 12.47
C LEU A 37 -1.28 -0.89 12.23
N GLN A 38 -2.32 -1.10 11.45
CA GLN A 38 -3.36 -0.11 11.17
C GLN A 38 -4.47 -0.21 12.21
N ASP A 39 -5.05 0.94 12.55
CA ASP A 39 -6.19 1.04 13.48
C ASP A 39 -5.89 0.36 14.83
N ALA A 40 -4.68 0.56 15.35
CA ALA A 40 -4.11 -0.15 16.50
C ALA A 40 -4.95 -0.07 17.79
N THR A 41 -5.79 0.96 17.93
CA THR A 41 -6.68 1.15 19.10
C THR A 41 -8.14 0.80 18.82
N THR A 42 -8.45 0.19 17.68
CA THR A 42 -9.81 0.04 17.13
C THR A 42 -10.45 1.40 16.87
N THR A 43 -10.68 1.73 15.61
CA THR A 43 -11.26 3.04 15.27
C THR A 43 -12.78 2.99 15.40
N LEU A 44 -13.31 3.69 16.40
CA LEU A 44 -14.75 3.85 16.58
C LEU A 44 -15.29 4.98 15.71
N LEU A 45 -16.24 4.65 14.84
CA LEU A 45 -17.06 5.58 14.08
C LEU A 45 -18.39 5.78 14.81
N VAL A 46 -18.64 7.00 15.26
CA VAL A 46 -19.89 7.39 15.91
C VAL A 46 -20.79 8.05 14.86
N TRP A 47 -21.92 7.42 14.58
CA TRP A 47 -22.93 7.94 13.66
C TRP A 47 -23.86 8.94 14.36
N ASP A 48 -24.36 9.91 13.62
CA ASP A 48 -25.42 10.83 14.06
C ASP A 48 -26.73 10.12 14.46
N THR A 49 -26.98 8.93 13.92
CA THR A 49 -28.07 8.02 14.35
C THR A 49 -27.90 7.43 15.75
N GLY A 50 -26.74 7.62 16.39
CA GLY A 50 -26.38 6.98 17.67
C GLY A 50 -25.77 5.59 17.52
N ARG A 51 -25.70 5.03 16.31
CA ARG A 51 -25.00 3.77 16.03
C ARG A 51 -23.49 3.94 16.17
N GLN A 52 -22.82 2.91 16.67
CA GLN A 52 -21.36 2.81 16.65
C GLN A 52 -20.92 1.71 15.68
N GLU A 53 -19.90 2.01 14.88
CA GLU A 53 -19.24 1.07 13.98
C GLU A 53 -17.75 1.01 14.38
N ALA A 54 -17.18 -0.19 14.48
CA ALA A 54 -15.78 -0.38 14.83
C ALA A 54 -14.99 -0.87 13.61
N ILE A 55 -13.88 -0.20 13.32
CA ILE A 55 -12.88 -0.67 12.35
C ILE A 55 -11.82 -1.44 13.13
N ILE A 56 -11.67 -2.72 12.81
CA ILE A 56 -10.80 -3.63 13.55
C ILE A 56 -9.35 -3.49 13.05
N PRO A 57 -8.36 -3.63 13.94
CA PRO A 57 -6.96 -3.55 13.57
C PRO A 57 -6.58 -4.48 12.41
N THR A 58 -5.61 -4.06 11.60
CA THR A 58 -4.99 -4.90 10.56
C THR A 58 -3.49 -4.85 10.69
N ALA A 59 -2.86 -6.02 10.84
CA ALA A 59 -1.41 -6.15 10.86
C ALA A 59 -0.91 -6.49 9.45
N LYS A 60 0.19 -5.86 9.04
CA LYS A 60 0.86 -6.10 7.76
C LYS A 60 2.34 -6.30 8.01
N ILE A 61 2.93 -7.28 7.32
CA ILE A 61 4.37 -7.53 7.34
C ILE A 61 4.83 -7.64 5.89
N GLY A 62 5.91 -6.96 5.56
CA GLY A 62 6.40 -6.83 4.20
C GLY A 62 7.90 -6.98 4.10
N THR A 63 8.39 -7.44 2.96
CA THR A 63 9.81 -7.49 2.66
C THR A 63 10.09 -7.15 1.20
N ALA A 64 11.21 -6.47 0.96
CA ALA A 64 11.68 -6.13 -0.38
C ALA A 64 13.19 -6.30 -0.48
N TYR A 65 13.63 -6.96 -1.55
CA TYR A 65 15.05 -7.12 -1.85
C TYR A 65 15.42 -6.27 -3.07
N PHE A 66 16.56 -5.60 -3.00
CA PHE A 66 17.01 -4.65 -4.02
C PHE A 66 18.20 -5.22 -4.75
N TRP A 67 17.93 -5.86 -5.89
CA TRP A 67 18.97 -6.41 -6.73
C TRP A 67 19.41 -5.38 -7.76
N GLN A 68 20.66 -4.93 -7.62
CA GLN A 68 21.32 -4.09 -8.60
C GLN A 68 22.62 -4.76 -8.99
N SER A 69 22.91 -4.83 -10.28
CA SER A 69 24.13 -5.45 -10.75
C SER A 69 24.62 -4.83 -12.06
N SER A 70 25.93 -4.80 -12.26
CA SER A 70 26.56 -4.13 -13.41
C SER A 70 26.21 -4.74 -14.77
N TRP A 71 25.71 -5.98 -14.81
CA TRP A 71 25.26 -6.65 -16.04
C TRP A 71 23.83 -6.28 -16.45
N ILE A 72 23.06 -5.66 -15.56
CA ILE A 72 21.68 -5.23 -15.82
C ILE A 72 21.65 -3.71 -15.80
N ALA A 73 21.14 -3.08 -16.85
CA ALA A 73 21.02 -1.63 -16.95
C ALA A 73 19.88 -1.05 -16.07
N GLY A 74 19.82 -1.44 -14.79
CA GLY A 74 18.70 -1.10 -13.92
C GLY A 74 18.74 -1.78 -12.56
N LYS A 75 17.59 -1.78 -11.90
CA LYS A 75 17.38 -2.36 -10.57
C LYS A 75 16.14 -3.24 -10.59
N ILE A 76 16.25 -4.46 -10.06
CA ILE A 76 15.13 -5.39 -9.90
C ILE A 76 14.78 -5.45 -8.41
N ILE A 77 13.49 -5.38 -8.10
CA ILE A 77 12.98 -5.32 -6.73
C ILE A 77 11.83 -6.32 -6.59
N PRO A 78 12.10 -7.57 -6.21
CA PRO A 78 11.06 -8.45 -5.70
C PRO A 78 10.60 -7.99 -4.32
N ALA A 79 9.30 -8.08 -4.08
CA ALA A 79 8.64 -7.74 -2.83
C ALA A 79 7.54 -8.76 -2.50
N PHE A 80 7.32 -8.97 -1.22
CA PHE A 80 6.27 -9.83 -0.70
C PHE A 80 5.66 -9.18 0.55
N ASP A 81 4.34 -9.20 0.64
CA ASP A 81 3.58 -8.68 1.77
C ASP A 81 2.50 -9.66 2.24
N LEU A 82 2.30 -9.73 3.55
CA LEU A 82 1.27 -10.51 4.22
C LEU A 82 0.39 -9.56 5.05
N ASP A 83 -0.90 -9.59 4.77
CA ASP A 83 -1.94 -8.93 5.55
C ASP A 83 -2.60 -9.93 6.49
N MET A 84 -2.74 -9.57 7.77
CA MET A 84 -3.49 -10.30 8.79
C MET A 84 -4.61 -9.39 9.29
N ARG A 85 -5.86 -9.76 9.04
CA ARG A 85 -7.03 -9.01 9.48
C ARG A 85 -7.80 -9.84 10.50
N PHE A 86 -8.24 -9.20 11.58
CA PHE A 86 -8.99 -9.84 12.66
C PHE A 86 -10.51 -9.65 12.51
N GLU A 87 -10.96 -9.44 11.26
CA GLU A 87 -12.37 -9.35 10.88
C GLU A 87 -12.77 -10.65 10.20
N ASN A 88 -13.94 -11.19 10.56
CA ASN A 88 -14.48 -12.41 9.95
C ASN A 88 -15.00 -12.14 8.52
N ARG A 89 -14.09 -11.91 7.57
CA ARG A 89 -14.41 -11.71 6.14
C ARG A 89 -14.26 -13.03 5.38
N GLN A 90 -15.28 -13.89 5.47
CA GLN A 90 -15.25 -15.22 4.82
C GLN A 90 -15.25 -15.19 3.29
N TYR A 91 -15.72 -14.11 2.65
CA TYR A 91 -15.92 -14.04 1.19
C TYR A 91 -14.86 -13.26 0.40
N ALA A 92 -13.98 -12.49 1.05
CA ALA A 92 -13.06 -11.56 0.38
C ALA A 92 -11.58 -11.80 0.70
N SER A 93 -11.24 -12.95 1.28
CA SER A 93 -9.87 -13.29 1.69
C SER A 93 -9.36 -14.57 1.05
N GLN A 94 -8.04 -14.65 0.83
CA GLN A 94 -7.40 -15.85 0.24
C GLN A 94 -7.42 -17.04 1.21
N PHE A 95 -7.18 -16.79 2.49
CA PHE A 95 -7.21 -17.81 3.52
C PHE A 95 -7.96 -17.28 4.74
N ASN A 96 -8.88 -18.08 5.26
CA ASN A 96 -9.61 -17.78 6.48
C ASN A 96 -9.43 -18.92 7.48
N VAL A 97 -9.03 -18.59 8.71
CA VAL A 97 -9.01 -19.52 9.84
C VAL A 97 -9.83 -18.88 10.97
N GLY A 98 -11.12 -19.21 11.01
CA GLY A 98 -12.05 -18.71 12.03
C GLY A 98 -12.36 -17.23 11.86
N SER A 99 -11.87 -16.38 12.77
CA SER A 99 -12.09 -14.92 12.77
C SER A 99 -10.92 -14.12 12.18
N ILE A 100 -9.90 -14.80 11.65
CA ILE A 100 -8.69 -14.18 11.10
C ILE A 100 -8.57 -14.52 9.63
N SER A 101 -8.35 -13.49 8.81
CA SER A 101 -8.10 -13.65 7.38
C SER A 101 -6.67 -13.24 7.01
N PHE A 102 -6.08 -14.00 6.10
CA PHE A 102 -4.73 -13.77 5.58
C PHE A 102 -4.79 -13.51 4.08
N ASP A 103 -4.19 -12.40 3.66
CA ASP A 103 -4.04 -12.05 2.24
C ASP A 103 -2.57 -11.86 1.90
N THR A 104 -2.12 -12.48 0.82
CA THR A 104 -0.75 -12.37 0.34
C THR A 104 -0.66 -11.50 -0.91
N HIS A 105 0.46 -10.79 -1.01
CA HIS A 105 0.77 -9.93 -2.14
C HIS A 105 2.20 -10.22 -2.56
N PHE A 106 2.41 -10.33 -3.87
CA PHE A 106 3.74 -10.49 -4.44
C PHE A 106 3.95 -9.43 -5.51
N GLY A 107 5.12 -8.81 -5.55
CA GLY A 107 5.44 -7.75 -6.50
C GLY A 107 6.84 -7.92 -7.05
N LEU A 108 7.01 -7.56 -8.32
CA LEU A 108 8.29 -7.45 -8.98
C LEU A 108 8.35 -6.11 -9.71
N GLU A 109 9.31 -5.28 -9.34
CA GLU A 109 9.55 -4.00 -10.01
C GLU A 109 10.91 -4.04 -10.73
N TYR A 110 10.93 -3.63 -12.00
CA TYR A 110 12.15 -3.35 -12.75
C TYR A 110 12.24 -1.85 -13.02
N GLN A 111 13.30 -1.20 -12.55
CA GLN A 111 13.58 0.21 -12.76
C GLN A 111 14.72 0.39 -13.76
N PHE A 112 14.44 1.06 -14.89
CA PHE A 112 15.44 1.43 -15.88
C PHE A 112 15.91 2.87 -15.65
N LYS A 113 17.18 3.02 -15.25
CA LYS A 113 17.87 4.30 -15.01
C LYS A 113 17.14 5.31 -14.11
N GLN A 114 16.16 4.88 -13.30
CA GLN A 114 15.24 5.74 -12.55
C GLN A 114 14.34 6.64 -13.43
N LEU A 115 14.32 6.45 -14.76
CA LEU A 115 13.40 7.14 -15.67
C LEU A 115 12.09 6.38 -15.85
N MET A 116 12.18 5.05 -15.91
CA MET A 116 11.02 4.19 -16.12
C MET A 116 11.00 3.03 -15.13
N ALA A 117 9.81 2.62 -14.73
CA ALA A 117 9.58 1.44 -13.91
C ALA A 117 8.49 0.58 -14.52
N ILE A 118 8.72 -0.72 -14.60
CA ILE A 118 7.71 -1.72 -14.96
C ILE A 118 7.44 -2.55 -13.71
N ARG A 119 6.16 -2.80 -13.42
CA ARG A 119 5.69 -3.50 -12.22
C ARG A 119 4.77 -4.63 -12.63
N LEU A 120 5.00 -5.80 -12.05
CA LEU A 120 4.12 -6.96 -12.14
C LEU A 120 3.87 -7.46 -10.72
N GLY A 121 2.69 -8.02 -10.47
CA GLY A 121 2.42 -8.56 -9.15
C GLY A 121 1.08 -9.26 -9.04
N THR A 122 0.81 -9.75 -7.84
CA THR A 122 -0.47 -10.30 -7.44
C THR A 122 -0.97 -9.56 -6.19
N ASP A 123 -2.23 -9.15 -6.22
CA ASP A 123 -2.94 -8.46 -5.13
C ASP A 123 -4.09 -9.35 -4.67
N THR A 124 -3.94 -9.99 -3.50
CA THR A 124 -4.89 -11.00 -3.00
C THR A 124 -5.24 -12.05 -4.08
N GLY A 125 -4.26 -12.43 -4.90
CA GLY A 125 -4.37 -13.52 -5.88
C GLY A 125 -4.79 -13.06 -7.28
N ARG A 126 -5.10 -11.77 -7.42
CA ARG A 126 -5.44 -11.16 -8.70
C ARG A 126 -4.22 -10.57 -9.36
N PHE A 127 -4.11 -10.71 -10.67
CA PHE A 127 -2.98 -10.19 -11.41
C PHE A 127 -2.99 -8.66 -11.46
N THR A 128 -1.81 -8.07 -11.35
CA THR A 128 -1.59 -6.63 -11.47
C THR A 128 -0.39 -6.35 -12.36
N ALA A 129 -0.50 -5.29 -13.15
CA ALA A 129 0.58 -4.80 -13.99
C ALA A 129 0.62 -3.28 -13.93
N GLY A 130 1.79 -2.68 -14.09
CA GLY A 130 1.92 -1.23 -14.08
C GLY A 130 3.18 -0.72 -14.74
N VAL A 131 3.12 0.53 -15.16
CA VAL A 131 4.25 1.27 -15.72
C VAL A 131 4.30 2.65 -15.10
N GLY A 132 5.50 3.11 -14.75
CA GLY A 132 5.76 4.43 -14.22
C GLY A 132 6.82 5.14 -15.04
N ILE A 133 6.60 6.41 -15.35
CA ILE A 133 7.55 7.27 -16.04
C ILE A 133 7.83 8.48 -15.17
N LYS A 134 9.12 8.79 -15.02
CA LYS A 134 9.63 9.89 -14.21
C LYS A 134 10.16 11.00 -15.10
N PHE A 135 9.53 12.16 -15.03
CA PHE A 135 10.02 13.43 -15.59
C PHE A 135 10.63 14.28 -14.46
N PRO A 136 11.42 15.34 -14.77
CA PRO A 136 12.12 16.13 -13.75
C PRO A 136 11.25 16.68 -12.61
N LYS A 137 9.99 17.02 -12.87
CA LYS A 137 9.04 17.53 -11.86
C LYS A 137 7.73 16.74 -11.76
N LEU A 138 7.52 15.77 -12.64
CA LEU A 138 6.25 15.04 -12.75
C LEU A 138 6.54 13.55 -12.85
N ASN A 139 5.86 12.75 -12.04
CA ASN A 139 5.82 11.30 -12.24
C ASN A 139 4.41 10.92 -12.65
N VAL A 140 4.32 10.03 -13.63
CA VAL A 140 3.08 9.46 -14.11
C VAL A 140 3.16 7.96 -13.90
N ASP A 141 2.21 7.40 -13.17
CA ASP A 141 2.10 5.97 -12.93
C ASP A 141 0.73 5.49 -13.44
N TYR A 142 0.74 4.38 -14.15
CA TYR A 142 -0.44 3.67 -14.61
C TYR A 142 -0.40 2.24 -14.06
N ALA A 143 -1.54 1.77 -13.55
CA ALA A 143 -1.70 0.41 -13.05
C ALA A 143 -2.99 -0.21 -13.58
N PHE A 144 -2.88 -1.48 -13.94
CA PHE A 144 -3.95 -2.38 -14.32
C PHE A 144 -4.12 -3.42 -13.21
N LEU A 145 -5.36 -3.64 -12.77
CA LEU A 145 -5.72 -4.64 -11.79
C LEU A 145 -6.85 -5.50 -12.38
N SER A 146 -6.61 -6.80 -12.52
CA SER A 146 -7.65 -7.73 -12.95
C SER A 146 -8.64 -7.96 -11.81
N HIS A 147 -9.94 -8.07 -12.12
CA HIS A 147 -10.95 -8.42 -11.14
C HIS A 147 -11.94 -9.41 -11.73
N ASP A 148 -12.29 -10.44 -10.96
CA ASP A 148 -13.09 -11.56 -11.47
C ASP A 148 -14.58 -11.18 -11.64
N GLU A 149 -15.09 -10.24 -10.83
CA GLU A 149 -16.52 -9.90 -10.72
C GLU A 149 -16.91 -8.47 -11.15
N LEU A 150 -15.97 -7.52 -11.17
CA LEU A 150 -16.21 -6.07 -11.32
C LEU A 150 -15.62 -5.52 -12.63
N GLY A 151 -15.02 -6.39 -13.45
CA GLY A 151 -14.25 -6.03 -14.63
C GLY A 151 -12.88 -5.42 -14.29
N ASP A 152 -12.06 -5.29 -15.30
CA ASP A 152 -10.69 -4.79 -15.15
C ASP A 152 -10.67 -3.32 -14.71
N THR A 153 -9.80 -3.03 -13.74
CA THR A 153 -9.63 -1.68 -13.17
C THR A 153 -8.36 -1.03 -13.67
N HIS A 154 -8.48 0.20 -14.16
CA HIS A 154 -7.37 1.04 -14.59
C HIS A 154 -7.19 2.19 -13.59
N ARG A 155 -5.98 2.36 -13.05
CA ARG A 155 -5.62 3.43 -12.11
C ARG A 155 -4.53 4.31 -12.70
N ILE A 156 -4.73 5.61 -12.68
CA ILE A 156 -3.76 6.62 -13.11
C ILE A 156 -3.39 7.48 -11.90
N SER A 157 -2.10 7.67 -11.67
CA SER A 157 -1.57 8.50 -10.59
C SER A 157 -0.57 9.52 -11.15
N LEU A 158 -0.62 10.73 -10.60
CA LEU A 158 0.28 11.83 -10.95
C LEU A 158 0.93 12.37 -9.68
N LYS A 159 2.25 12.52 -9.69
CA LYS A 159 3.01 13.12 -8.60
C LYS A 159 3.80 14.31 -9.10
N LEU A 160 3.45 15.52 -8.64
CA LEU A 160 4.21 16.73 -8.88
C LEU A 160 5.25 16.91 -7.75
N THR A 161 6.52 17.07 -8.12
CA THR A 161 7.61 17.39 -7.18
C THR A 161 7.99 18.84 -7.33
N ILE A 162 7.74 19.63 -6.29
CA ILE A 162 8.12 21.04 -6.23
C ILE A 162 9.42 21.13 -5.45
N GLU A 163 10.51 21.47 -6.15
CA GLU A 163 11.81 21.73 -5.54
C GLU A 163 12.02 23.24 -5.39
N GLU A 164 12.32 23.66 -4.17
CA GLU A 164 12.65 25.03 -3.83
C GLU A 164 14.04 25.03 -3.21
N GLU A 165 14.96 25.80 -3.78
CA GLU A 165 16.38 25.76 -3.41
C GLU A 165 16.61 26.09 -1.92
N LYS A 166 15.78 26.97 -1.35
CA LYS A 166 15.87 27.38 0.06
C LYS A 166 15.60 26.26 1.07
N PHE A 167 14.97 25.15 0.65
CA PHE A 167 14.67 23.99 1.49
C PHE A 167 15.52 22.76 1.16
N LYS A 168 16.50 22.87 0.25
CA LYS A 168 17.46 21.79 0.03
C LYS A 168 18.26 21.57 1.32
N ARG A 169 18.20 20.34 1.86
CA ARG A 169 19.06 19.95 2.98
C ARG A 169 20.52 20.18 2.55
N LYS A 170 21.30 20.91 3.34
CA LYS A 170 22.75 20.99 3.16
C LYS A 170 23.29 19.55 3.13
N ALA A 171 23.97 19.19 2.05
CA ALA A 171 24.65 17.91 1.95
C ALA A 171 25.64 17.82 3.12
N ARG A 172 25.58 16.72 3.88
CA ARG A 172 26.60 16.37 4.87
C ARG A 172 27.75 15.69 4.16
#